data_AF-A0A2V4MZE7-F1
#
_entry.id   AF-A0A2V4MZE7-F1
#
_cell.length_a   1.000
_cell.length_b   1.000
_cell.length_c   1.000
_cell.angle_alpha   90.00
_cell.angle_beta   90.00
_cell.angle_gamma   90.00
#
_symmetry.space_group_name_H-M   'P 1'
#
loop_
_entity.id
_entity.type
_entity.pdbx_description
1 polymer ?
#
loop_
_entity_poly.entity_id
_entity_poly.type
_entity_poly.pdbx_seq_one_letter_code
_entity_poly.pdbx_strand_id
1 'polypeptide(L)'
;MLEISVRKVAQVILMARELTRAEGELRGFIDNLTEEEAVSLVAVMWIGRDSFAAEELQDALDTAASEATTPASDYLIGTPHLSDHLEAGLEALGLSASDEEDDLLRP
;
A
#
# COMPACT_ATOMS: atom_id res chain seq x y z
N MET A 1 12.71 2.92 6.78
CA MET A 1 11.99 1.70 7.22
C MET A 1 10.51 1.94 6.93
N LEU A 2 9.72 0.89 6.68
CA LEU A 2 8.27 1.08 6.52
C LEU A 2 7.65 1.47 7.87
N GLU A 3 6.86 2.54 7.87
CA GLU A 3 6.08 3.00 9.01
C GLU A 3 4.64 2.44 8.98
N ILE A 4 4.37 1.49 8.07
CA ILE A 4 3.12 0.75 7.97
C ILE A 4 3.36 -0.74 8.22
N SER A 5 2.45 -1.40 8.94
CA SER A 5 2.53 -2.85 9.14
C SER A 5 2.08 -3.61 7.88
N VAL A 6 2.70 -4.77 7.64
CA VAL A 6 2.32 -5.67 6.52
C VAL A 6 0.83 -6.02 6.57
N ARG A 7 0.28 -6.20 7.77
CA ARG A 7 -1.16 -6.43 7.97
C ARG A 7 -2.04 -5.33 7.38
N LYS A 8 -1.70 -4.05 7.60
CA LYS A 8 -2.47 -2.94 7.04
C LYS A 8 -2.38 -2.92 5.51
N VAL A 9 -1.20 -3.23 4.95
CA VAL A 9 -1.03 -3.35 3.50
C VAL A 9 -1.84 -4.52 2.93
N ALA A 10 -1.84 -5.69 3.59
CA ALA A 10 -2.66 -6.84 3.22
C ALA A 10 -4.16 -6.52 3.26
N GLN A 11 -4.62 -5.78 4.26
CA GLN A 11 -6.01 -5.31 4.31
C GLN A 11 -6.36 -4.41 3.12
N VAL A 12 -5.46 -3.49 2.74
CA VAL A 12 -5.63 -2.65 1.53
C VAL A 12 -5.69 -3.50 0.26
N ILE A 13 -4.80 -4.49 0.12
CA ILE A 13 -4.79 -5.45 -1.00
C ILE A 13 -6.14 -6.15 -1.13
N LEU A 14 -6.66 -6.72 -0.03
CA LEU A 14 -7.94 -7.43 0.00
C LEU A 14 -9.10 -6.51 -0.44
N MET A 15 -9.18 -5.30 0.11
CA MET A 15 -10.22 -4.34 -0.26
C MET A 15 -10.05 -3.85 -1.70
N ALA A 16 -8.82 -3.69 -2.18
CA ALA A 16 -8.52 -3.25 -3.55
C ALA A 16 -8.95 -4.28 -4.61
N ARG A 17 -8.86 -5.58 -4.31
CA ARG A 17 -9.34 -6.66 -5.20
C ARG A 17 -10.86 -6.62 -5.41
N GLU A 18 -11.62 -6.09 -4.45
CA GLU A 18 -13.07 -5.93 -4.51
C GLU A 18 -13.52 -4.46 -4.64
N LEU A 19 -12.72 -3.60 -5.27
CA LEU A 19 -12.94 -2.15 -5.38
C LEU A 19 -14.40 -1.75 -5.69
N THR A 20 -15.06 -2.42 -6.63
CA THR A 20 -16.46 -2.12 -6.98
C THR A 20 -17.44 -2.19 -5.80
N ARG A 21 -17.17 -3.04 -4.80
CA ARG A 21 -17.99 -3.19 -3.59
C ARG A 21 -17.39 -2.50 -2.38
N ALA A 22 -16.07 -2.46 -2.29
CA ALA A 22 -15.33 -2.03 -1.10
C ALA A 22 -14.77 -0.60 -1.20
N GLU A 23 -15.01 0.16 -2.28
CA GLU A 23 -14.39 1.49 -2.48
C GLU A 23 -14.57 2.43 -1.28
N GLY A 24 -15.78 2.52 -0.73
CA GLY A 24 -16.06 3.41 0.41
C GLY A 24 -15.33 2.97 1.69
N GLU A 25 -15.22 1.67 1.94
CA GLU A 25 -14.49 1.12 3.08
C GLU A 25 -12.97 1.30 2.90
N LEU A 26 -12.45 1.01 1.72
CA LEU A 26 -11.05 1.22 1.36
C LEU A 26 -10.65 2.68 1.52
N ARG A 27 -11.47 3.60 1.02
CA ARG A 27 -11.24 5.05 1.17
C ARG A 27 -11.18 5.45 2.64
N GLY A 28 -12.19 5.07 3.42
CA GLY A 28 -12.21 5.37 4.85
C GLY A 28 -11.06 4.73 5.62
N PHE A 29 -10.58 3.57 5.18
CA PHE A 29 -9.41 2.92 5.75
C PHE A 29 -8.13 3.72 5.47
N ILE A 30 -7.90 4.09 4.21
CA ILE A 30 -6.72 4.88 3.81
C ILE A 30 -6.74 6.27 4.47
N ASP A 31 -7.91 6.92 4.54
CA ASP A 31 -8.06 8.24 5.16
C ASP A 31 -7.79 8.22 6.68
N ASN A 32 -7.84 7.05 7.32
CA ASN A 32 -7.53 6.86 8.73
C ASN A 32 -6.06 6.45 8.99
N LEU A 33 -5.25 6.25 7.95
CA LEU A 33 -3.82 6.03 8.11
C LEU A 33 -3.13 7.30 8.61
N THR A 34 -2.02 7.14 9.34
CA THR A 34 -1.15 8.29 9.60
C THR A 34 -0.47 8.75 8.31
N GLU A 35 0.11 9.94 8.33
CA GLU A 35 0.84 10.47 7.17
C GLU A 35 2.01 9.54 6.79
N GLU A 36 2.76 9.06 7.77
CA GLU A 36 3.89 8.14 7.56
C GLU A 36 3.44 6.76 7.04
N GLU A 37 2.28 6.28 7.50
CA GLU A 37 1.67 5.05 7.00
C GLU A 37 1.24 5.18 5.55
N ALA A 38 0.61 6.31 5.19
CA ALA A 38 0.19 6.60 3.83
C ALA A 38 1.40 6.75 2.88
N VAL A 39 2.45 7.45 3.32
CA VAL A 39 3.73 7.56 2.59
C VAL A 39 4.34 6.18 2.36
N SER A 40 4.36 5.33 3.38
CA SER A 40 4.88 3.97 3.27
C SER A 40 4.06 3.13 2.29
N LEU A 41 2.73 3.26 2.31
CA LEU A 41 1.85 2.54 1.39
C LEU A 41 2.07 2.97 -0.07
N VAL A 42 2.25 4.27 -0.32
CA VAL A 42 2.59 4.81 -1.65
C VAL A 42 3.95 4.30 -2.12
N ALA A 43 4.96 4.32 -1.25
CA ALA A 43 6.30 3.82 -1.59
C ALA A 43 6.29 2.33 -1.96
N VAL A 44 5.55 1.49 -1.21
CA VAL A 44 5.37 0.07 -1.53
C VAL A 44 4.72 -0.10 -2.91
N MET A 45 3.66 0.65 -3.20
CA MET A 45 2.99 0.62 -4.50
C MET A 45 3.93 1.03 -5.65
N TRP A 46 4.77 2.05 -5.43
CA TRP A 46 5.76 2.49 -6.43
C TRP A 46 6.84 1.45 -6.71
N ILE A 47 7.29 0.73 -5.68
CA ILE A 47 8.25 -0.37 -5.84
C ILE A 47 7.63 -1.49 -6.65
N GLY A 48 6.41 -1.91 -6.34
CA GLY A 48 5.75 -3.00 -7.08
C GLY A 48 5.23 -2.66 -8.47
N ARG A 49 5.39 -1.41 -8.93
CA ARG A 49 5.21 -1.02 -10.34
C ARG A 49 6.53 -0.64 -11.02
N ASP A 50 7.65 -1.00 -10.40
CA ASP A 50 9.01 -0.73 -10.89
C ASP A 50 9.35 0.76 -11.08
N SER A 51 8.70 1.66 -10.32
CA SER A 51 9.10 3.08 -10.31
C SER A 51 10.33 3.34 -9.46
N PHE A 52 10.56 2.49 -8.45
CA PHE A 52 11.75 2.45 -7.62
C PHE A 52 12.15 0.98 -7.41
N ALA A 53 13.44 0.71 -7.24
CA ALA A 53 13.89 -0.59 -6.79
C ALA A 53 13.68 -0.76 -5.27
N ALA A 54 13.64 -2.00 -4.78
CA ALA A 54 13.55 -2.30 -3.34
C ALA A 54 14.72 -1.69 -2.53
N GLU A 55 15.91 -1.62 -3.14
CA GLU A 55 17.10 -1.01 -2.56
C GLU A 55 16.98 0.53 -2.42
N GLU A 56 16.09 1.14 -3.20
CA GLU A 56 15.79 2.58 -3.23
C GLU A 56 14.59 2.94 -2.34
N LEU A 57 14.22 2.06 -1.39
CA LEU A 57 13.07 2.29 -0.51
C LEU A 57 13.11 3.65 0.20
N GLN A 58 14.29 4.08 0.67
CA GLN A 58 14.39 5.37 1.37
C GLN A 58 14.10 6.55 0.43
N ASP A 59 14.60 6.49 -0.80
CA ASP A 59 14.35 7.52 -1.81
C ASP A 59 12.87 7.53 -2.23
N ALA A 60 12.24 6.35 -2.31
CA ALA A 60 10.81 6.22 -2.57
C ALA A 60 9.96 6.86 -1.45
N LEU A 61 10.32 6.63 -0.18
CA LEU A 61 9.66 7.24 0.98
C LEU A 61 9.82 8.76 0.99
N ASP A 62 11.04 9.25 0.79
CA ASP A 62 11.32 10.69 0.78
C ASP A 62 10.59 11.40 -0.36
N THR A 63 10.55 10.76 -1.54
CA THR A 63 9.80 11.25 -2.70
C THR A 63 8.30 11.25 -2.40
N ALA A 64 7.76 10.15 -1.87
CA ALA A 64 6.33 10.04 -1.57
C ALA A 64 5.88 11.08 -0.53
N ALA A 65 6.69 11.33 0.50
CA ALA A 65 6.44 12.39 1.47
C ALA A 65 6.47 13.78 0.83
N SER A 66 7.43 14.04 -0.08
CA SER A 66 7.52 15.33 -0.77
C SER A 66 6.37 15.58 -1.76
N GLU A 67 5.84 14.52 -2.37
CA GLU A 67 4.79 14.59 -3.39
C GLU A 67 3.37 14.42 -2.82
N ALA A 68 3.21 14.26 -1.50
CA ALA A 68 1.93 14.07 -0.78
C ALA A 68 1.02 15.32 -0.78
N THR A 69 0.71 15.82 -1.97
CA THR A 69 -0.11 17.02 -2.21
C THR A 69 -1.58 16.72 -2.47
N THR A 70 -1.89 15.45 -2.73
CA THR A 70 -3.24 14.92 -2.96
C THR A 70 -3.54 13.89 -1.88
N PRO A 71 -4.79 13.76 -1.38
CA PRO A 71 -5.15 12.71 -0.44
C PRO A 71 -4.70 11.34 -0.94
N ALA A 72 -4.03 10.57 -0.09
CA ALA A 72 -3.50 9.26 -0.47
C ALA A 72 -4.60 8.32 -0.96
N SER A 73 -5.81 8.41 -0.41
CA SER A 73 -6.97 7.65 -0.86
C SER A 73 -7.36 7.93 -2.30
N ASP A 74 -7.37 9.20 -2.73
CA ASP A 74 -7.63 9.58 -4.12
C ASP A 74 -6.58 9.03 -5.07
N TYR A 75 -5.31 9.15 -4.69
CA TYR A 75 -4.19 8.70 -5.51
C TYR A 75 -4.16 7.17 -5.65
N LEU A 76 -4.27 6.45 -4.54
CA LEU A 76 -4.18 4.99 -4.50
C LEU A 76 -5.41 4.34 -5.14
N ILE A 77 -6.63 4.78 -4.82
CA ILE A 77 -7.86 4.20 -5.42
C ILE A 77 -7.91 4.49 -6.93
N GLY A 78 -7.39 5.63 -7.36
CA GLY A 78 -7.26 5.96 -8.78
C GLY A 78 -6.16 5.17 -9.51
N THR A 79 -5.30 4.44 -8.80
CA THR A 79 -4.21 3.66 -9.38
C THR A 79 -4.74 2.32 -9.91
N PRO A 80 -4.64 2.06 -11.22
CA PRO A 80 -4.99 0.75 -11.78
C PRO A 80 -4.12 -0.34 -11.17
N HIS A 81 -4.68 -1.54 -10.98
CA HIS A 81 -3.94 -2.70 -10.45
C HIS A 81 -3.28 -2.46 -9.09
N LEU A 82 -3.90 -1.62 -8.23
CA LEU A 82 -3.36 -1.28 -6.91
C LEU A 82 -3.00 -2.53 -6.08
N SER A 83 -3.86 -3.55 -6.04
CA SER A 83 -3.59 -4.79 -5.31
C SER A 83 -2.30 -5.46 -5.80
N ASP A 84 -2.17 -5.61 -7.12
CA ASP A 84 -1.07 -6.31 -7.76
C ASP A 84 0.25 -5.57 -7.50
N HIS A 85 0.23 -4.23 -7.54
CA HIS A 85 1.39 -3.40 -7.21
C HIS A 85 1.78 -3.48 -5.73
N LEU A 86 0.82 -3.51 -4.81
CA LEU A 86 1.14 -3.64 -3.39
C LEU A 86 1.70 -5.03 -3.05
N GLU A 87 1.17 -6.08 -3.67
CA GLU A 87 1.69 -7.45 -3.53
C GLU A 87 3.12 -7.56 -4.04
N ALA A 88 3.38 -7.09 -5.26
CA ALA A 88 4.72 -7.09 -5.86
C ALA A 88 5.71 -6.23 -5.05
N GLY A 89 5.25 -5.10 -4.51
CA GLY A 89 6.07 -4.22 -3.68
C GLY A 89 6.49 -4.87 -2.35
N LEU A 90 5.57 -5.58 -1.69
CA LEU A 90 5.89 -6.34 -0.49
C LEU A 90 6.87 -7.48 -0.80
N GLU A 91 6.64 -8.24 -1.87
CA GLU A 91 7.53 -9.33 -2.29
C GLU A 91 8.95 -8.81 -2.58
N ALA A 92 9.08 -7.70 -3.31
CA ALA A 92 10.36 -7.07 -3.62
C ALA A 92 11.12 -6.63 -2.34
N LEU A 93 10.40 -6.24 -1.30
CA LEU A 93 10.95 -5.87 0.01
C LEU A 93 11.24 -7.07 0.92
N GLY A 94 11.01 -8.31 0.44
CA GLY A 94 11.20 -9.53 1.22
C GLY A 94 10.13 -9.73 2.29
N LEU A 95 8.96 -9.12 2.12
CA LEU A 95 7.80 -9.22 3.00
C LEU A 95 6.70 -10.06 2.33
N SER A 96 5.92 -10.80 3.10
CA SER A 96 4.86 -11.67 2.58
C SER A 96 3.49 -11.12 2.97
N ALA A 97 2.71 -10.67 1.99
CA ALA A 97 1.31 -10.30 2.19
C ALA A 97 0.45 -11.53 2.55
N SER A 98 0.71 -12.66 1.88
CA SER A 98 -0.05 -13.90 2.05
C SER A 98 0.03 -14.46 3.47
N ASP A 99 1.18 -14.32 4.13
CA ASP A 99 1.37 -14.80 5.50
C ASP A 99 0.46 -14.04 6.48
N GLU A 100 0.25 -12.73 6.24
CA GLU A 100 -0.68 -11.91 7.04
C GLU A 100 -2.13 -12.07 6.60
N GLU A 101 -2.43 -12.27 5.30
CA GLU A 101 -3.78 -12.57 4.82
C GLU A 101 -4.33 -13.84 5.49
N ASP A 102 -3.52 -14.89 5.60
CA ASP A 102 -3.87 -16.14 6.27
C ASP A 102 -4.17 -15.96 7.76
N ASP A 103 -3.56 -14.97 8.42
CA ASP A 103 -3.84 -14.63 9.82
C ASP A 103 -5.08 -13.73 9.95
N LEU A 104 -5.35 -12.85 8.98
CA LEU A 104 -6.57 -12.04 8.92
C LEU A 104 -7.84 -12.89 8.68
N LEU A 105 -7.71 -13.99 7.95
CA LEU A 105 -8.81 -14.92 7.64
C LEU A 105 -9.08 -15.95 8.74
N ARG A 106 -8.24 -16.01 9.78
CA ARG A 106 -8.46 -16.90 10.94
C ARG A 106 -9.41 -16.24 11.96
N PRO A 107 -10.47 -16.93 12.41
CA PRO A 107 -11.47 -16.40 13.33
C PRO A 107 -10.97 -16.25 14.78
#